data_AF-A0A059ECA9-F1
#
_entry.id   AF-A0A059ECA9-F1
#
_cell.length_a   1.000
_cell.length_b   1.000
_cell.length_c   1.000
_cell.angle_alpha   90.00
_cell.angle_beta   90.00
_cell.angle_gamma   90.00
#
_symmetry.space_group_name_H-M   'P 1'
#
loop_
_entity.id
_entity.type
_entity.pdbx_description
1 polymer ?
#
loop_
_entity_poly.entity_id
_entity_poly.type
_entity_poly.pdbx_seq_one_letter_code
_entity_poly.pdbx_strand_id
1 'polypeptide(L)'
;MKQIVPSIVALLAIVAGGGTAHFLTSGSDAKPAAAAHKDDKHAEPKKEKKAHGKADKHGKSDGSEVTYYKFSREFVVPMIENDRVQSLVILNLNLEVDTSISQELFSKEPVLRDNIMTTLVKLSSGGRTLNSITDVDNYETLRAMILTNLQNEVPEGIRNVLILDMARQDL
;
A
#
# COMPACT_ATOMS: atom_id res chain seq x y z
N MET A 1 9.48 -42.87 19.84
CA MET A 1 10.49 -41.80 19.69
C MET A 1 10.08 -40.69 18.70
N LYS A 2 8.81 -40.27 18.65
CA LYS A 2 8.35 -39.18 17.73
C LYS A 2 7.82 -37.93 18.46
N GLN A 3 7.78 -37.97 19.79
CA GLN A 3 7.29 -36.89 20.66
C GLN A 3 8.40 -36.30 21.55
N ILE A 4 9.64 -36.80 21.45
CA ILE A 4 10.76 -36.35 22.28
C ILE A 4 11.34 -35.03 21.75
N VAL A 5 11.42 -34.88 20.42
CA VAL A 5 11.94 -33.68 19.77
C VAL A 5 11.05 -32.45 20.02
N PRO A 6 9.72 -32.51 19.87
CA PRO A 6 8.85 -31.36 20.16
C PRO A 6 8.90 -30.93 21.62
N SER A 7 8.97 -31.88 22.56
CA SER A 7 9.02 -31.59 24.00
C SER A 7 10.31 -30.89 24.42
N ILE A 8 11.46 -31.24 23.83
CA ILE A 8 12.74 -30.57 24.12
C ILE A 8 12.74 -29.14 23.58
N VAL A 9 12.19 -28.93 22.38
CA VAL A 9 12.08 -27.59 21.77
C VAL A 9 11.15 -26.68 22.60
N ALA A 10 10.01 -27.21 23.05
CA ALA A 10 9.09 -26.46 23.92
C ALA A 10 9.75 -26.09 25.27
N LEU A 11 10.53 -27.00 25.86
CA LEU A 11 11.22 -26.76 27.13
C LEU A 11 12.30 -25.66 26.99
N LEU A 12 13.06 -25.67 25.88
CA LEU A 12 14.07 -24.64 25.60
C LEU A 12 13.46 -23.25 25.40
N ALA A 13 12.31 -23.16 24.72
CA ALA A 13 11.62 -21.89 24.49
C ALA A 13 11.11 -21.26 25.79
N ILE A 14 10.63 -22.08 26.74
CA ILE A 14 10.13 -21.60 28.04
C ILE A 14 11.30 -21.11 28.93
N VAL A 15 12.44 -21.82 28.91
CA VAL A 15 13.63 -21.42 29.67
C VAL A 15 14.26 -20.13 29.11
N ALA A 16 14.27 -19.95 27.79
CA ALA A 16 14.76 -18.73 27.16
C ALA A 16 13.83 -17.51 27.36
N GLY A 17 12.50 -17.73 27.44
CA GLY A 17 11.51 -16.67 27.63
C GLY A 17 11.33 -16.19 29.07
N GLY A 18 11.58 -17.05 30.07
CA GLY A 18 11.32 -16.74 31.49
C GLY A 18 12.41 -15.89 32.19
N GLY A 19 13.61 -15.80 31.63
CA GLY A 19 14.76 -15.15 32.28
C GLY A 19 14.81 -13.61 32.20
N THR A 20 14.02 -12.97 31.34
CA THR A 20 14.11 -11.52 31.09
C THR A 20 13.19 -10.68 31.98
N ALA A 21 12.20 -11.29 32.64
CA ALA A 21 11.24 -10.56 33.47
C ALA A 21 11.79 -10.16 34.86
N HIS A 22 12.83 -10.82 35.36
CA HIS A 22 13.34 -10.56 36.72
C HIS A 22 14.38 -9.41 36.77
N PHE A 23 14.91 -8.93 35.63
CA PHE A 23 15.92 -7.87 35.63
C PHE A 23 15.35 -6.44 35.51
N LEU A 24 14.04 -6.28 35.31
CA LEU A 24 13.37 -4.98 35.22
C LEU A 24 12.63 -4.58 36.52
N THR A 25 12.73 -5.39 37.58
CA THR A 25 12.01 -5.22 38.86
C THR A 25 12.98 -5.21 40.05
N SER A 26 14.10 -4.49 39.95
CA SER A 26 14.86 -4.06 41.14
C SER A 26 15.47 -2.69 40.90
N GLY A 27 14.71 -1.67 41.32
CA GLY A 27 15.08 -0.26 41.28
C GLY A 27 13.94 0.68 41.71
N SER A 28 13.10 0.27 42.68
CA SER A 28 12.26 1.16 43.50
C SER A 28 13.17 2.08 44.35
N ASP A 29 12.87 3.32 44.79
CA ASP A 29 11.69 4.19 44.82
C ASP A 29 12.11 5.61 45.32
N ALA A 30 11.24 6.61 45.16
CA ALA A 30 11.08 7.87 45.96
C ALA A 30 11.76 9.24 45.56
N LYS A 31 10.93 10.15 44.98
CA LYS A 31 10.57 11.59 45.30
C LYS A 31 11.52 12.51 46.14
N PRO A 32 11.32 13.87 46.19
CA PRO A 32 11.23 14.92 45.15
C PRO A 32 12.08 16.21 45.45
N ALA A 33 12.21 17.10 44.45
CA ALA A 33 12.47 18.56 44.54
C ALA A 33 13.85 19.14 44.99
N ALA A 34 14.12 20.33 44.44
CA ALA A 34 15.05 21.41 44.84
C ALA A 34 16.44 21.52 44.17
N ALA A 35 16.56 22.61 43.41
CA ALA A 35 17.70 23.46 43.07
C ALA A 35 19.13 23.04 43.48
N ALA A 36 20.06 23.07 42.51
CA ALA A 36 21.13 24.08 42.44
C ALA A 36 22.11 23.78 41.27
N HIS A 37 22.30 24.81 40.45
CA HIS A 37 23.54 25.21 39.76
C HIS A 37 24.84 24.42 40.03
N LYS A 38 25.51 23.94 38.97
CA LYS A 38 26.72 24.57 38.39
C LYS A 38 27.42 23.65 37.36
N ASP A 39 27.88 24.31 36.28
CA ASP A 39 29.17 24.20 35.60
C ASP A 39 29.59 22.81 35.07
N ASP A 40 30.11 22.61 33.86
CA ASP A 40 30.43 23.45 32.70
C ASP A 40 31.04 22.49 31.64
N LYS A 41 31.22 22.99 30.41
CA LYS A 41 32.11 22.51 29.33
C LYS A 41 31.63 21.49 28.29
N HIS A 42 31.27 22.08 27.16
CA HIS A 42 31.88 21.94 25.82
C HIS A 42 31.99 20.56 25.16
N ALA A 43 31.31 20.40 24.02
CA ALA A 43 31.94 20.45 22.69
C ALA A 43 30.90 20.41 21.55
N GLU A 44 30.90 21.46 20.72
CA GLU A 44 30.38 21.47 19.34
C GLU A 44 31.43 20.81 18.42
N PRO A 45 31.04 20.27 17.24
CA PRO A 45 31.06 21.13 16.04
C PRO A 45 29.94 20.89 15.03
N LYS A 46 29.94 21.82 14.07
CA LYS A 46 28.91 22.29 13.13
C LYS A 46 28.84 21.58 11.77
N LYS A 47 27.66 21.80 11.14
CA LYS A 47 27.36 22.07 9.71
C LYS A 47 27.33 20.90 8.72
N GLU A 48 26.24 20.86 7.94
CA GLU A 48 26.31 21.08 6.49
C GLU A 48 24.96 21.54 5.90
N LYS A 49 25.05 22.37 4.85
CA LYS A 49 23.94 22.96 4.09
C LYS A 49 24.04 22.49 2.63
N LYS A 50 22.87 22.51 1.97
CA LYS A 50 22.57 22.71 0.53
C LYS A 50 22.19 21.44 -0.25
N ALA A 51 21.04 21.50 -0.92
CA ALA A 51 21.00 21.79 -2.36
C ALA A 51 19.56 22.01 -2.86
N HIS A 52 19.39 23.05 -3.67
CA HIS A 52 18.22 23.31 -4.50
C HIS A 52 18.17 22.33 -5.68
N GLY A 53 17.01 21.73 -5.93
CA GLY A 53 16.69 21.00 -7.16
C GLY A 53 15.44 21.59 -7.81
N LYS A 54 15.54 21.95 -9.09
CA LYS A 54 14.54 22.60 -9.94
C LYS A 54 13.18 21.89 -9.93
N ALA A 55 12.12 22.69 -9.88
CA ALA A 55 10.78 22.28 -10.32
C ALA A 55 10.62 22.65 -11.80
N ASP A 56 10.54 21.63 -12.66
CA ASP A 56 10.10 21.79 -14.04
C ASP A 56 8.58 22.00 -14.06
N LYS A 57 8.17 23.14 -14.61
CA LYS A 57 6.78 23.47 -14.92
C LYS A 57 6.36 22.71 -16.18
N HIS A 58 5.41 21.79 -16.04
CA HIS A 58 4.39 21.52 -17.06
C HIS A 58 3.15 20.90 -16.42
N GLY A 59 1.99 21.47 -16.71
CA GLY A 59 0.69 20.97 -16.26
C GLY A 59 -0.01 21.96 -15.36
N LYS A 60 -1.17 22.42 -15.80
CA LYS A 60 -2.06 23.36 -15.12
C LYS A 60 -2.55 22.69 -13.82
N SER A 61 -1.81 22.83 -12.73
CA SER A 61 -2.22 22.36 -11.41
C SER A 61 -3.37 23.25 -10.96
N ASP A 62 -4.59 22.72 -11.08
CA ASP A 62 -5.61 23.05 -10.10
C ASP A 62 -5.02 22.73 -8.72
N GLY A 63 -5.12 23.65 -7.79
CA GLY A 63 -4.28 23.71 -6.59
C GLY A 63 -4.70 22.74 -5.48
N SER A 64 -5.14 21.52 -5.80
CA SER A 64 -5.42 20.49 -4.80
C SER A 64 -4.17 19.67 -4.51
N GLU A 65 -3.90 19.46 -3.22
CA GLU A 65 -2.90 18.50 -2.79
C GLU A 65 -3.34 17.09 -3.20
N VAL A 66 -2.40 16.29 -3.72
CA VAL A 66 -2.65 14.93 -4.20
C VAL A 66 -2.13 13.92 -3.20
N THR A 67 -2.94 12.89 -2.93
CA THR A 67 -2.59 11.72 -2.13
C THR A 67 -2.81 10.45 -2.95
N TYR A 68 -2.10 9.38 -2.62
CA TYR A 68 -2.24 8.08 -3.28
C TYR A 68 -3.06 7.13 -2.43
N TYR A 69 -4.21 6.72 -2.97
CA TYR A 69 -5.04 5.71 -2.35
C TYR A 69 -4.53 4.31 -2.74
N LYS A 70 -4.06 3.57 -1.74
CA LYS A 70 -3.58 2.19 -1.91
C LYS A 70 -4.70 1.21 -1.60
N PHE A 71 -4.97 0.32 -2.55
CA PHE A 71 -5.87 -0.79 -2.33
C PHE A 71 -5.26 -1.84 -1.39
N SER A 72 -6.09 -2.44 -0.54
CA SER A 72 -5.65 -3.43 0.45
C SER A 72 -5.13 -4.74 -0.18
N ARG A 73 -5.66 -5.07 -1.36
CA ARG A 73 -5.38 -6.32 -2.08
C ARG A 73 -5.30 -6.07 -3.58
N GLU A 74 -4.62 -6.98 -4.27
CA GLU A 74 -4.60 -7.05 -5.73
C GLU A 74 -5.97 -7.46 -6.30
N PHE A 75 -6.12 -7.25 -7.60
CA PHE A 75 -7.30 -7.57 -8.37
C PHE A 75 -7.00 -8.81 -9.21
N VAL A 76 -7.81 -9.86 -9.09
CA VAL A 76 -7.62 -11.12 -9.82
C VAL A 76 -8.82 -11.34 -10.72
N VAL A 77 -8.56 -11.51 -12.01
CA VAL A 77 -9.59 -11.55 -13.06
C VAL A 77 -9.42 -12.85 -13.86
N PRO A 78 -10.42 -13.75 -13.83
CA PRO A 78 -10.39 -14.93 -14.67
C PRO A 78 -10.73 -14.57 -16.12
N MET A 79 -9.95 -15.11 -17.06
CA MET A 79 -10.22 -15.07 -18.49
C MET A 79 -10.91 -16.39 -18.87
N ILE A 80 -12.17 -16.31 -19.27
CA ILE A 80 -13.01 -17.48 -19.57
C ILE A 80 -13.17 -17.61 -21.09
N GLU A 81 -12.86 -18.80 -21.61
CA GLU A 81 -13.10 -19.17 -23.00
C GLU A 81 -13.61 -20.62 -23.05
N ASN A 82 -14.66 -20.87 -23.84
CA ASN A 82 -15.30 -22.19 -23.94
C ASN A 82 -15.70 -22.78 -22.57
N ASP A 83 -16.32 -21.94 -21.72
CA ASP A 83 -16.78 -22.29 -20.36
C ASP A 83 -15.68 -22.78 -19.41
N ARG A 84 -14.41 -22.45 -19.68
CA ARG A 84 -13.26 -22.79 -18.82
C ARG A 84 -12.37 -21.58 -18.62
N VAL A 85 -11.71 -21.53 -17.46
CA VAL A 85 -10.68 -20.53 -17.18
C VAL A 85 -9.43 -20.93 -17.98
N GLN A 86 -9.02 -20.08 -18.91
CA GLN A 86 -7.80 -20.28 -19.71
C GLN A 86 -6.59 -19.59 -19.09
N SER A 87 -6.83 -18.46 -18.41
CA SER A 87 -5.78 -17.69 -17.76
C SER A 87 -6.33 -16.85 -16.62
N LEU A 88 -5.43 -16.43 -15.74
CA LEU A 88 -5.68 -15.50 -14.65
C LEU A 88 -4.84 -14.25 -14.89
N VAL A 89 -5.48 -13.08 -14.83
CA VAL A 89 -4.79 -11.79 -14.84
C VAL A 89 -4.81 -11.21 -13.43
N ILE A 90 -3.65 -10.83 -12.93
CA ILE A 90 -3.45 -10.22 -11.61
C ILE A 90 -3.01 -8.79 -11.83
N LEU A 91 -3.70 -7.83 -11.19
CA LEU A 91 -3.39 -6.41 -11.28
C LEU A 91 -3.17 -5.81 -9.89
N ASN A 92 -2.10 -5.03 -9.77
CA ASN A 92 -1.88 -4.14 -8.64
C ASN A 92 -2.17 -2.70 -9.09
N LEU A 93 -3.23 -2.13 -8.54
CA LEU A 93 -3.72 -0.80 -8.88
C LEU A 93 -3.64 0.11 -7.66
N ASN A 94 -3.43 1.40 -7.89
CA ASN A 94 -3.64 2.48 -6.92
C ASN A 94 -4.43 3.63 -7.59
N LEU A 95 -4.98 4.54 -6.80
CA LEU A 95 -5.61 5.76 -7.32
C LEU A 95 -4.79 6.98 -6.93
N GLU A 96 -4.70 7.94 -7.84
CA GLU A 96 -4.29 9.30 -7.56
C GLU A 96 -5.54 10.11 -7.24
N VAL A 97 -5.60 10.69 -6.04
CA VAL A 97 -6.82 11.33 -5.53
C VAL A 97 -6.50 12.64 -4.84
N ASP A 98 -7.49 13.53 -4.76
CA ASP A 98 -7.38 14.72 -3.94
C ASP A 98 -7.29 14.34 -2.47
N THR A 99 -6.39 14.99 -1.73
CA THR A 99 -6.20 14.77 -0.28
C THR A 99 -7.50 14.96 0.50
N SER A 100 -8.40 15.85 0.04
CA SER A 100 -9.69 16.14 0.67
C SER A 100 -10.63 14.93 0.74
N ILE A 101 -10.56 14.00 -0.21
CA ILE A 101 -11.48 12.85 -0.29
C ILE A 101 -10.84 11.53 0.14
N SER A 102 -9.52 11.51 0.41
CA SER A 102 -8.79 10.27 0.70
C SER A 102 -9.37 9.48 1.88
N GLN A 103 -9.87 10.16 2.91
CA GLN A 103 -10.48 9.53 4.08
C GLN A 103 -11.83 8.89 3.74
N GLU A 104 -12.64 9.55 2.90
CA GLU A 104 -13.94 9.03 2.46
C GLU A 104 -13.75 7.77 1.61
N LEU A 105 -12.83 7.82 0.65
CA LEU A 105 -12.53 6.68 -0.23
C LEU A 105 -12.10 5.43 0.55
N PHE A 106 -11.41 5.60 1.69
CA PHE A 106 -11.08 4.49 2.57
C PHE A 106 -12.32 3.74 3.08
N SER A 107 -13.35 4.47 3.51
CA SER A 107 -14.61 3.85 3.93
C SER A 107 -15.39 3.23 2.75
N LYS A 108 -15.13 3.69 1.53
CA LYS A 108 -15.77 3.22 0.30
C LYS A 108 -14.96 2.20 -0.48
N GLU A 109 -13.85 1.68 0.08
CA GLU A 109 -13.03 0.67 -0.61
C GLU A 109 -13.87 -0.47 -1.22
N PRO A 110 -14.85 -1.06 -0.52
CA PRO A 110 -15.65 -2.15 -1.09
C PRO A 110 -16.38 -1.74 -2.38
N VAL A 111 -16.89 -0.51 -2.45
CA VAL A 111 -17.62 0.01 -3.61
C VAL A 111 -16.66 0.28 -4.77
N LEU A 112 -15.53 0.92 -4.50
CA LEU A 112 -14.50 1.16 -5.52
C LEU A 112 -14.00 -0.16 -6.11
N ARG A 113 -13.76 -1.16 -5.26
CA ARG A 113 -13.32 -2.48 -5.70
C ARG A 113 -14.36 -3.18 -6.55
N ASP A 114 -15.63 -3.11 -6.19
CA ASP A 114 -16.72 -3.71 -6.96
C ASP A 114 -16.83 -3.09 -8.37
N ASN A 115 -16.75 -1.76 -8.46
CA ASN A 115 -16.75 -1.04 -9.73
C ASN A 115 -15.55 -1.42 -10.62
N ILE A 116 -14.34 -1.45 -10.05
CA ILE A 116 -13.12 -1.87 -10.74
C ILE A 116 -13.23 -3.32 -11.21
N MET A 117 -13.71 -4.22 -10.36
CA MET A 117 -13.85 -5.63 -10.70
C MET A 117 -14.88 -5.84 -11.82
N THR A 118 -16.02 -5.16 -11.75
CA THR A 118 -17.02 -5.18 -12.82
C THR A 118 -16.45 -4.69 -14.15
N THR A 119 -15.66 -3.61 -14.11
CA THR A 119 -14.97 -3.08 -15.29
C THR A 119 -13.98 -4.08 -15.87
N LEU A 120 -13.17 -4.72 -15.02
CA LEU A 120 -12.19 -5.71 -15.42
C LEU A 120 -12.82 -6.98 -16.02
N VAL A 121 -13.93 -7.46 -15.44
CA VAL A 121 -14.68 -8.61 -15.99
C VAL A 121 -15.31 -8.27 -17.35
N LYS A 122 -15.79 -7.03 -17.51
CA LYS A 122 -16.28 -6.56 -18.82
C LYS A 122 -15.16 -6.53 -19.87
N LEU A 123 -13.96 -6.14 -19.47
CA LEU A 123 -12.77 -6.15 -20.32
C LEU A 123 -12.25 -7.57 -20.62
N SER A 124 -12.42 -8.53 -19.69
CA SER A 124 -12.01 -9.92 -19.90
C SER A 124 -12.92 -10.67 -20.86
N SER A 125 -14.21 -10.35 -20.87
CA SER A 125 -15.22 -11.00 -21.74
C SER A 125 -15.27 -10.42 -23.16
N GLY A 126 -14.84 -9.17 -23.35
CA GLY A 126 -15.12 -8.39 -24.56
C GLY A 126 -14.00 -8.24 -25.59
N GLY A 127 -12.75 -8.66 -25.34
CA GLY A 127 -11.71 -8.43 -26.34
C GLY A 127 -10.25 -8.71 -26.00
N ARG A 128 -9.38 -7.97 -26.70
CA ARG A 128 -7.91 -8.13 -26.70
C ARG A 128 -7.21 -7.48 -25.51
N THR A 129 -7.90 -6.61 -24.78
CA THR A 129 -7.31 -5.70 -23.78
C THR A 129 -6.57 -6.44 -22.67
N LEU A 130 -7.21 -7.43 -22.03
CA LEU A 130 -6.56 -8.25 -21.01
C LEU A 130 -5.80 -9.46 -21.58
N ASN A 131 -5.90 -9.70 -22.89
CA ASN A 131 -5.17 -10.78 -23.56
C ASN A 131 -3.72 -10.39 -23.86
N SER A 132 -3.48 -9.17 -24.34
CA SER A 132 -2.13 -8.69 -24.66
C SER A 132 -1.68 -7.66 -23.63
N ILE A 133 -1.18 -8.14 -22.50
CA ILE A 133 -0.72 -7.32 -21.36
C ILE A 133 0.59 -6.59 -21.62
N THR A 134 1.21 -6.72 -22.80
CA THR A 134 2.44 -6.01 -23.19
C THR A 134 2.17 -4.85 -24.15
N ASP A 135 0.91 -4.66 -24.54
CA ASP A 135 0.51 -3.63 -25.49
C ASP A 135 0.13 -2.34 -24.74
N VAL A 136 0.78 -1.24 -25.09
CA VAL A 136 0.59 0.07 -24.45
C VAL A 136 -0.84 0.58 -24.65
N ASP A 137 -1.44 0.33 -25.81
CA ASP A 137 -2.81 0.78 -26.09
C ASP A 137 -3.83 0.07 -25.19
N ASN A 138 -3.54 -1.18 -24.82
CA ASN A 138 -4.36 -1.93 -23.87
C ASN A 138 -4.24 -1.38 -22.44
N TYR A 139 -3.05 -0.98 -22.01
CA TYR A 139 -2.85 -0.32 -20.72
C TYR A 139 -3.65 0.97 -20.62
N GLU A 140 -3.61 1.82 -21.64
CA GLU A 140 -4.33 3.08 -21.64
C GLU A 140 -5.84 2.89 -21.74
N THR A 141 -6.30 1.91 -22.53
CA THR A 141 -7.71 1.52 -22.57
C THR A 141 -8.21 1.07 -21.19
N LEU A 142 -7.46 0.18 -20.53
CA LEU A 142 -7.77 -0.31 -19.20
C LEU A 142 -7.86 0.84 -18.18
N ARG A 143 -6.82 1.69 -18.15
CA ARG A 143 -6.74 2.86 -17.26
C ARG A 143 -7.93 3.79 -17.47
N ALA A 144 -8.21 4.17 -18.72
CA ALA A 144 -9.26 5.10 -19.07
C ALA A 144 -10.65 4.56 -18.70
N MET A 145 -10.92 3.28 -18.96
CA MET A 145 -12.21 2.68 -18.63
C MET A 145 -12.44 2.57 -17.12
N ILE A 146 -11.42 2.16 -16.36
CA ILE A 146 -11.51 2.14 -14.90
C ILE A 146 -11.73 3.56 -14.36
N LEU A 147 -10.92 4.53 -14.80
CA LEU A 147 -11.03 5.91 -14.35
C LEU A 147 -12.42 6.49 -14.63
N THR A 148 -12.94 6.28 -15.84
CA THR A 148 -14.27 6.76 -16.24
C THR A 148 -15.37 6.16 -15.36
N ASN A 149 -15.33 4.85 -15.12
CA ASN A 149 -16.34 4.18 -14.30
C ASN A 149 -16.27 4.56 -12.82
N LEU A 150 -15.05 4.79 -12.30
CA LEU A 150 -14.86 5.31 -10.95
C LEU A 150 -15.34 6.74 -10.82
N GLN A 151 -15.09 7.60 -11.82
CA GLN A 151 -15.58 8.99 -11.83
C GLN A 151 -17.11 9.06 -11.98
N ASN A 152 -17.75 8.08 -12.60
CA ASN A 152 -19.22 7.99 -12.61
C ASN A 152 -19.79 7.66 -11.21
N GLU A 153 -19.07 6.87 -10.42
CA GLU A 153 -19.45 6.50 -9.05
C GLU A 153 -19.07 7.58 -8.02
N VAL A 154 -17.91 8.20 -8.20
CA VAL A 154 -17.35 9.27 -7.37
C VAL A 154 -16.97 10.44 -8.28
N PRO A 155 -17.90 11.40 -8.52
CA PRO A 155 -17.75 12.45 -9.52
C PRO A 155 -16.54 13.38 -9.35
N GLU A 156 -16.05 13.55 -8.12
CA GLU A 156 -14.99 14.49 -7.81
C GLU A 156 -13.84 13.83 -7.05
N GLY A 157 -12.63 14.33 -7.28
CA GLY A 157 -11.44 14.00 -6.51
C GLY A 157 -10.68 12.73 -6.92
N ILE A 158 -11.20 11.85 -7.77
CA ILE A 158 -10.40 10.80 -8.42
C ILE A 158 -9.75 11.38 -9.68
N ARG A 159 -8.42 11.48 -9.67
CA ARG A 159 -7.64 12.15 -10.73
C ARG A 159 -7.08 11.16 -11.74
N ASN A 160 -6.57 10.02 -11.28
CA ASN A 160 -5.94 9.02 -12.14
C ASN A 160 -6.00 7.61 -11.53
N VAL A 161 -5.79 6.60 -12.38
CA VAL A 161 -5.57 5.22 -12.00
C VAL A 161 -4.13 4.86 -12.31
N LEU A 162 -3.42 4.29 -11.34
CA LEU A 162 -2.04 3.87 -11.45
C LEU A 162 -2.00 2.35 -11.50
N ILE A 163 -1.49 1.80 -12.60
CA ILE A 163 -1.22 0.36 -12.73
C ILE A 163 0.23 0.14 -12.30
N LEU A 164 0.41 -0.45 -11.12
CA LEU A 164 1.74 -0.69 -10.54
C LEU A 164 2.36 -2.00 -11.04
N ASP A 165 1.52 -3.03 -11.21
CA ASP A 165 1.91 -4.33 -11.74
C ASP A 165 0.74 -4.97 -12.49
N MET A 166 1.07 -5.78 -13.49
CA MET A 166 0.14 -6.62 -14.22
C MET A 166 0.84 -7.91 -14.63
N ALA A 167 0.29 -9.03 -14.18
CA ALA A 167 0.76 -10.36 -14.54
C ALA A 167 -0.37 -11.18 -15.17
N ARG A 168 -0.01 -12.06 -16.09
CA ARG A 168 -0.91 -13.06 -16.68
C ARG A 168 -0.31 -14.44 -16.48
N GLN A 169 -1.13 -15.36 -16.02
CA GLN A 169 -0.78 -16.77 -15.88
C GLN A 169 -1.75 -17.60 -16.71
N ASP A 170 -1.24 -18.31 -17.70
CA ASP A 170 -2.00 -19.29 -18.46
C ASP A 170 -2.12 -20.61 -17.67
N LEU A 171 -3.23 -21.31 -17.86
CA LEU A 171 -3.59 -22.56 -17.17
C LEU A 171 -3.48 -23.79 -18.08
#